data_AF-A0A943CZ67-F1
#
_entry.id   AF-A0A943CZ67-F1
#
_cell.length_a   1.000
_cell.length_b   1.000
_cell.length_c   1.000
_cell.angle_alpha   90.00
_cell.angle_beta   90.00
_cell.angle_gamma   90.00
#
_symmetry.space_group_name_H-M   'P 1'
#
loop_
_entity.id
_entity.type
_entity.pdbx_description
1 polymer ?
#
loop_
_entity_poly.entity_id
_entity_poly.type
_entity_poly.pdbx_seq_one_letter_code
_entity_poly.pdbx_strand_id
1 'polypeptide(L)' 'MKKSTTLKFTNACISKNADGDFIIVETTKDSEKVYNLTEKLNEFLEIEGVALQMGKIEDFPSEE' A
#
# COMPACT_ATOMS: atom_id res chain seq x y z
N MET A 1 -22.30 11.01 -11.47
CA MET A 1 -20.83 11.06 -11.63
C MET A 1 -20.23 10.02 -10.68
N LYS A 2 -19.47 9.03 -11.17
CA LYS A 2 -18.79 8.06 -10.30
C LYS A 2 -17.48 8.69 -9.82
N LYS A 3 -17.31 8.85 -8.50
CA LYS A 3 -16.06 9.34 -7.91
C LYS A 3 -15.19 8.12 -7.62
N SER A 4 -14.09 7.97 -8.36
CA SER A 4 -13.12 6.90 -8.12
C SER A 4 -12.07 7.43 -7.15
N THR A 5 -11.94 6.79 -5.99
CA THR A 5 -10.85 7.06 -5.05
C THR A 5 -9.89 5.89 -5.16
N THR A 6 -8.73 6.12 -5.77
CA THR A 6 -7.67 5.11 -5.88
C THR A 6 -6.60 5.41 -4.86
N LEU A 7 -6.35 4.49 -3.92
CA LEU A 7 -5.18 4.52 -3.05
C LEU A 7 -4.00 3.93 -3.82
N LYS A 8 -2.89 4.67 -3.89
CA LYS A 8 -1.66 4.21 -4.54
C LYS A 8 -0.46 4.62 -3.70
N PHE A 9 0.38 3.64 -3.41
CA PHE A 9 1.66 3.84 -2.73
C PHE A 9 2.79 3.49 -3.70
N THR A 10 3.90 4.22 -3.65
CA THR A 10 5.05 4.06 -4.53
C THR A 10 6.32 3.85 -3.73
N ASN A 11 7.18 2.93 -4.18
CA ASN A 11 8.37 2.52 -3.43
C ASN A 11 8.04 2.18 -1.97
N ALA A 12 7.02 1.33 -1.81
CA ALA A 12 6.37 1.03 -0.56
C ALA A 12 6.73 -0.36 -0.05
N CYS A 13 6.99 -0.48 1.25
CA CYS A 13 7.16 -1.75 1.95
C CYS A 13 5.97 -1.99 2.88
N ILE A 14 5.33 -3.17 2.78
CA ILE A 14 4.28 -3.57 3.71
C ILE A 14 4.92 -4.40 4.82
N SER A 15 4.67 -4.02 6.08
CA SER A 15 5.09 -4.75 7.26
C SER A 15 3.99 -4.78 8.31
N LYS A 16 4.18 -5.54 9.39
CA LYS A 16 3.27 -5.52 10.55
C LYS A 16 3.90 -4.75 11.70
N ASN A 17 3.10 -3.93 12.39
CA ASN A 17 3.51 -3.30 13.64
C ASN A 17 3.38 -4.28 14.82
N ALA A 18 3.72 -3.81 16.03
CA ALA A 18 3.65 -4.60 17.26
C ALA A 18 2.22 -5.00 17.66
N ASP A 19 1.24 -4.18 17.28
CA ASP A 19 -0.19 -4.41 17.56
C ASP A 19 -0.84 -5.40 16.57
N GLY A 20 -0.12 -5.80 15.52
CA GLY A 20 -0.57 -6.74 14.50
C GLY A 20 -1.22 -6.10 13.27
N ASP A 21 -1.27 -4.77 13.21
CA ASP A 21 -1.77 -4.01 12.07
C ASP A 21 -0.77 -4.01 10.92
N PHE A 22 -1.31 -4.02 9.70
CA PHE A 22 -0.51 -3.79 8.50
C PHE A 22 -0.19 -2.31 8.36
N ILE A 23 1.09 -2.01 8.18
CA ILE A 23 1.58 -0.68 7.87
C ILE A 23 2.25 -0.67 6.50
N ILE A 24 2.21 0.48 5.82
CA ILE A 24 2.98 0.77 4.63
C ILE A 24 4.02 1.82 4.98
N VAL A 25 5.27 1.53 4.65
CA VAL A 25 6.37 2.50 4.69
C VAL A 25 6.69 2.89 3.25
N GLU A 26 6.37 4.12 2.85
CA GLU A 26 6.81 4.71 1.60
C GLU A 26 8.16 5.41 1.80
N THR A 27 9.18 4.96 1.09
CA THR A 27 10.49 5.60 1.13
C THR A 27 10.62 6.52 -0.09
N THR A 28 10.77 7.81 0.15
CA THR A 28 11.13 8.81 -0.86
C THR A 28 12.60 9.20 -0.69
N LYS A 29 13.17 9.94 -1.66
CA LYS A 29 14.58 10.37 -1.59
C LYS A 29 14.93 11.20 -0.34
N ASP A 30 13.93 11.85 0.24
CA ASP A 30 14.11 12.86 1.31
C ASP A 30 13.50 12.41 2.65
N SER A 31 12.54 11.48 2.61
CA SER A 31 11.79 11.08 3.81
C SER A 31 11.15 9.70 3.68
N GLU A 32 10.92 9.07 4.83
CA GLU A 32 10.06 7.90 4.96
C GLU A 32 8.71 8.32 5.54
N LYS A 33 7.63 7.83 4.94
CA LYS A 33 6.25 8.05 5.41
C LYS A 33 5.64 6.73 5.78
N VAL A 34 5.11 6.65 7.00
CA VAL A 34 4.44 5.45 7.51
C VAL A 34 2.93 5.68 7.52
N TYR A 35 2.18 4.74 6.96
CA TYR A 35 0.72 4.76 6.90
C TYR A 35 0.16 3.47 7.49
N ASN A 36 -0.96 3.56 8.20
CA ASN A 36 -1.70 2.39 8.66
C ASN A 36 -2.57 1.85 7.50
N LEU A 37 -2.15 0.72 6.92
CA LEU A 37 -2.89 0.08 5.84
C LEU A 37 -4.18 -0.56 6.34
N THR A 38 -4.19 -1.12 7.55
CA THR A 38 -5.41 -1.69 8.15
C THR A 38 -6.52 -0.63 8.23
N GLU A 39 -6.23 0.57 8.74
CA GLU A 39 -7.22 1.65 8.79
C GLU A 39 -7.72 2.04 7.40
N LYS A 40 -6.83 2.09 6.41
CA LYS A 40 -7.23 2.37 5.02
C LYS A 40 -8.11 1.28 4.44
N LEU A 41 -7.83 0.01 4.71
CA LEU A 41 -8.68 -1.10 4.28
C LEU A 41 -10.03 -1.09 4.98
N ASN A 42 -10.09 -0.66 6.25
CA ASN A 42 -11.34 -0.52 6.99
C ASN A 42 -12.31 0.46 6.33
N GLU A 43 -11.82 1.50 5.63
CA GLU A 43 -12.67 2.44 4.86
C GLU A 43 -13.42 1.76 3.70
N PHE A 44 -13.01 0.55 3.27
CA PHE A 44 -13.63 -0.21 2.19
C PHE A 44 -14.43 -1.43 2.67
N LEU A 45 -14.54 -1.65 3.98
CA LEU A 45 -15.34 -2.76 4.53
C LEU A 45 -16.80 -2.60 4.14
N GLU A 46 -17.45 -3.73 3.83
CA GLU A 46 -18.88 -3.81 3.50
C GLU A 46 -19.30 -3.00 2.25
N ILE A 47 -18.35 -2.55 1.43
CA ILE A 47 -18.63 -1.90 0.15
C ILE A 47 -18.63 -2.94 -0.98
N GLU A 48 -19.74 -3.05 -1.70
CA GLU A 48 -19.84 -3.91 -2.88
C GLU A 48 -19.13 -3.30 -4.10
N GLY A 49 -18.46 -4.14 -4.90
CA GLY A 49 -17.78 -3.73 -6.13
C GLY A 49 -16.41 -3.09 -5.93
N VAL A 50 -15.76 -3.31 -4.78
CA VAL A 50 -14.37 -2.89 -4.54
C VAL A 50 -13.40 -3.68 -5.42
N ALA A 51 -12.48 -2.97 -6.07
CA ALA A 51 -11.37 -3.55 -6.81
C ALA A 51 -10.06 -3.30 -6.06
N LEU A 52 -9.37 -4.38 -5.65
CA LEU A 52 -8.06 -4.32 -4.99
C LEU A 52 -6.97 -4.83 -5.95
N GLN A 53 -5.90 -4.06 -6.10
CA GLN A 53 -4.76 -4.41 -6.95
C GLN A 53 -3.46 -4.26 -6.18
N MET A 54 -2.59 -5.27 -6.26
CA MET A 54 -1.24 -5.26 -5.69
C MET A 54 -0.25 -5.68 -6.78
N GLY A 55 0.82 -4.89 -6.97
CA GLY A 55 1.91 -5.21 -7.88
C GLY A 55 3.24 -5.05 -7.15
N LYS A 56 4.13 -6.02 -7.31
CA LYS A 56 5.49 -5.97 -6.78
C LYS A 56 6.43 -5.71 -7.96
N ILE A 57 7.33 -4.74 -7.80
CA ILE A 57 8.42 -4.49 -8.74
C ILE A 57 9.65 -5.14 -8.12
N GLU A 58 10.21 -6.13 -8.80
CA GLU A 58 11.49 -6.74 -8.44
C GLU A 58 12.47 -6.45 -9.57
N ASP A 59 13.58 -5.77 -9.25
CA ASP A 59 14.74 -5.75 -10.13
C ASP A 59 15.37 -7.14 -10.06
N PHE A 60 15.23 -7.91 -11.14
CA PHE A 60 16.07 -9.07 -11.33
C PHE A 60 17.50 -8.58 -11.54
N PRO A 61 18.50 -9.13 -10.85
CA PRO A 61 19.88 -8.84 -11.22
C PRO A 61 20.05 -9.28 -12.67
N SER A 62 20.37 -8.33 -13.56
CA SER A 62 20.83 -8.68 -14.90
C SER A 62 22.09 -9.51 -14.73
N GLU A 63 22.04 -10.80 -15.09
CA GLU A 63 23.26 -11.59 -15.29
C GLU A 63 24.11 -10.83 -16.34
N GLU A 64 25.35 -10.53 -15.96
CA GLU A 64 26.39 -9.97 -16.86
C GLU A 64 26.67 -10.88 -18.05
#